data_AF-X1SWD1-F1
#
_entry.id   AF-X1SWD1-F1
#
_cell.length_a   1.000
_cell.length_b   1.000
_cell.length_c   1.000
_cell.angle_alpha   90.00
_cell.angle_beta   90.00
_cell.angle_gamma   90.00
#
_symmetry.space_group_name_H-M   'P 1'
#
loop_
_entity.id
_entity.type
_entity.pdbx_description
1 polymer ?
#
loop_
_entity_poly.entity_id
_entity_poly.type
_entity_poly.pdbx_seq_one_letter_code
_entity_poly.pdbx_strand_id
1 'polypeptide(L)'
;MLRYKRITTPTLTDGKETIIELLSCPTGKKYRIVSISTAPYADMYLRVYRQAEQIVDAASIIMTTAAPLLPMDLPLNVGQVVKAGFYNDGAVSTDPKQITIGYRDD
;
A
#
# COMPACT_ATOMS: atom_id res chain seq x y z
N MET A 1 18.67 7.81 -1.99
CA MET A 1 18.04 8.57 -0.88
C MET A 1 16.69 7.95 -0.55
N LEU A 2 16.32 7.86 0.73
CA LEU A 2 14.98 7.39 1.14
C LEU A 2 13.95 8.50 0.89
N ARG A 3 12.83 8.13 0.28
CA ARG A 3 11.70 9.00 -0.07
C ARG A 3 10.42 8.37 0.43
N TYR A 4 9.40 9.20 0.64
CA TYR A 4 8.09 8.76 1.10
C TYR A 4 7.01 9.24 0.14
N LYS A 5 6.03 8.38 -0.12
CA LYS A 5 4.84 8.72 -0.91
C LYS A 5 3.61 8.22 -0.18
N ARG A 6 2.56 9.04 -0.18
CA ARG A 6 1.26 8.73 0.42
C ARG A 6 0.18 8.76 -0.64
N ILE A 7 -0.76 7.84 -0.51
CA ILE A 7 -2.06 7.86 -1.19
C ILE A 7 -3.17 7.93 -0.16
N THR A 8 -4.32 8.42 -0.61
CA THR A 8 -5.55 8.46 0.17
C THR A 8 -6.61 7.66 -0.60
N THR A 9 -7.22 6.68 0.03
CA THR A 9 -8.24 5.84 -0.60
C THR A 9 -9.56 6.59 -0.70
N PRO A 10 -10.40 6.30 -1.71
CA PRO A 10 -11.79 6.72 -1.72
C PRO A 10 -12.61 5.90 -0.70
N THR A 11 -13.94 6.05 -0.70
CA THR A 11 -14.86 5.28 0.14
C THR A 11 -14.59 3.79 0.02
N LEU A 12 -14.45 3.13 1.17
CA LEU A 12 -14.25 1.69 1.28
C LEU A 12 -15.61 1.04 1.55
N THR A 13 -16.08 0.21 0.63
CA THR A 13 -17.37 -0.48 0.74
C THR A 13 -17.15 -1.86 1.33
N ASP A 14 -18.08 -2.29 2.18
CA ASP A 14 -18.11 -3.66 2.72
C ASP A 14 -18.10 -4.72 1.60
N GLY A 15 -17.35 -5.80 1.84
CA GLY A 15 -17.13 -6.92 0.92
C GLY A 15 -16.40 -6.55 -0.37
N LYS A 16 -15.78 -5.37 -0.47
CA LYS A 16 -15.14 -4.88 -1.70
C LYS A 16 -13.69 -4.50 -1.51
N GLU A 17 -12.94 -4.74 -2.58
CA GLU A 17 -11.58 -4.24 -2.73
C GLU A 17 -11.58 -2.87 -3.40
N THR A 18 -10.78 -1.95 -2.86
CA THR A 18 -10.57 -0.61 -3.40
C THR A 18 -9.09 -0.35 -3.55
N ILE A 19 -8.59 -0.38 -4.79
CA ILE A 19 -7.17 -0.29 -5.13
C ILE A 19 -6.90 0.93 -6.02
N ILE A 20 -5.83 1.68 -5.73
CA ILE A 20 -5.39 2.84 -6.52
C ILE A 20 -3.88 2.79 -6.79
N GLU A 21 -3.42 3.55 -7.79
CA GLU A 21 -1.98 3.63 -8.09
C GLU A 21 -1.20 4.27 -6.94
N LEU A 22 -0.15 3.57 -6.51
CA LEU A 22 0.73 4.00 -5.44
C LEU A 22 2.04 4.56 -5.98
N LEU A 23 2.74 3.81 -6.83
CA LEU A 23 4.04 4.20 -7.38
C LEU A 23 4.26 3.57 -8.75
N SER A 24 4.66 4.38 -9.72
CA SER A 24 5.11 3.94 -11.04
C SER A 24 6.61 4.18 -11.19
N CYS A 25 7.31 3.25 -11.84
CA CYS A 25 8.74 3.37 -12.08
C CYS A 25 9.00 3.92 -13.50
N PRO A 26 9.42 5.19 -13.64
CA PRO A 26 9.64 5.81 -14.94
C PRO A 26 10.90 5.28 -15.62
N THR A 27 11.01 5.53 -16.93
CA THR A 27 12.20 5.22 -17.73
C THR A 27 13.46 5.84 -17.13
N GLY A 28 14.55 5.06 -17.08
CA GLY A 28 15.83 5.51 -16.54
C GLY A 28 15.91 5.54 -15.01
N LYS A 29 14.91 5.00 -14.30
CA LYS A 29 14.92 4.83 -12.84
C LYS A 29 14.71 3.37 -12.46
N LYS A 30 15.20 3.02 -11.28
CA LYS A 30 14.91 1.78 -10.56
C LYS A 30 14.60 2.16 -9.13
N TYR A 31 13.53 1.60 -8.58
CA TYR A 31 13.12 1.87 -7.21
C TYR A 31 13.03 0.57 -6.42
N ARG A 32 13.19 0.69 -5.11
CA ARG A 32 12.85 -0.37 -4.16
C ARG A 32 11.92 0.21 -3.09
N ILE A 33 10.74 -0.38 -2.94
CA ILE A 33 9.87 -0.11 -1.79
C ILE A 33 10.39 -0.92 -0.62
N VAL A 34 10.69 -0.24 0.49
CA VAL A 34 11.34 -0.81 1.67
C VAL A 34 10.44 -0.86 2.89
N SER A 35 9.32 -0.13 2.87
CA SER A 35 8.31 -0.18 3.92
C SER A 35 6.96 0.29 3.41
N ILE A 36 5.89 -0.17 4.05
CA ILE A 36 4.53 0.31 3.89
C ILE A 36 3.86 0.48 5.24
N SER A 37 2.94 1.43 5.35
CA SER A 37 2.27 1.78 6.58
C SER A 37 0.86 2.29 6.33
N THR A 38 -0.04 1.97 7.25
CA THR A 38 -1.35 2.60 7.40
C THR A 38 -1.73 2.63 8.88
N ALA A 39 -2.76 3.40 9.23
CA ALA A 39 -3.34 3.31 10.55
C ALA A 39 -4.02 1.93 10.72
N PRO A 40 -3.99 1.35 11.93
CA PRO A 40 -4.57 0.03 12.18
C PRO A 40 -6.10 0.13 12.20
N TYR A 41 -6.76 -0.78 11.46
CA TYR A 41 -8.22 -0.90 11.47
C TYR A 41 -8.62 -2.38 11.55
N ALA A 42 -9.65 -2.66 12.35
CA ALA A 42 -10.31 -3.96 12.34
C ALA A 42 -10.98 -4.19 10.98
N ASP A 43 -11.04 -5.45 10.55
CA ASP A 43 -11.73 -5.91 9.35
C ASP A 43 -11.30 -5.22 8.04
N MET A 44 -10.10 -4.63 8.04
CA MET A 44 -9.47 -4.06 6.84
C MET A 44 -8.15 -4.74 6.56
N TYR A 45 -7.98 -5.18 5.32
CA TYR A 45 -6.81 -5.91 4.85
C TYR A 45 -6.07 -5.05 3.83
N LEU A 46 -4.84 -4.66 4.14
CA LEU A 46 -3.95 -3.98 3.21
C LEU A 46 -3.59 -4.92 2.07
N ARG A 47 -3.88 -4.48 0.84
CA ARG A 47 -3.57 -5.21 -0.38
C ARG A 47 -2.57 -4.41 -1.21
N VAL A 48 -1.51 -5.06 -1.66
CA VAL A 48 -0.53 -4.44 -2.57
C VAL A 48 -0.34 -5.34 -3.77
N TYR A 49 -0.37 -4.72 -4.94
CA TYR A 49 -0.18 -5.36 -6.23
C TYR A 49 1.02 -4.76 -6.94
N ARG A 50 1.86 -5.61 -7.53
CA ARG A 50 2.79 -5.21 -8.58
C ARG A 50 2.26 -5.75 -9.89
N GLN A 51 1.87 -4.85 -10.79
CA GLN A 51 1.09 -5.22 -11.98
C GLN A 51 -0.19 -5.98 -11.59
N ALA A 52 -0.34 -7.25 -11.99
CA ALA A 52 -1.48 -8.10 -11.68
C ALA A 52 -1.23 -9.05 -10.49
N GLU A 53 -0.01 -9.12 -9.98
CA GLU A 53 0.37 -10.03 -8.90
C GLU A 53 0.12 -9.38 -7.53
N GLN A 54 -0.67 -10.04 -6.69
CA GLN A 54 -0.84 -9.65 -5.29
C GLN A 54 0.37 -10.12 -4.49
N ILE A 55 1.07 -9.16 -3.89
CA ILE A 55 2.31 -9.40 -3.14
C ILE A 55 2.14 -9.16 -1.64
N VAL A 56 1.09 -8.46 -1.23
CA VAL A 56 0.72 -8.26 0.18
C VAL A 56 -0.77 -8.51 0.32
N ASP A 57 -1.08 -9.36 1.29
CA ASP A 57 -2.39 -9.52 1.90
C ASP A 57 -2.18 -9.58 3.41
N ALA A 58 -2.39 -8.46 4.10
CA ALA A 58 -2.13 -8.37 5.53
C ALA A 58 -3.26 -7.61 6.22
N ALA A 59 -3.74 -8.13 7.35
CA ALA A 59 -4.67 -7.39 8.21
C ALA A 59 -4.02 -6.07 8.64
N SER A 60 -4.69 -4.95 8.40
CA SER A 60 -4.13 -3.61 8.66
C SER A 60 -3.90 -3.36 10.15
N ILE A 61 -4.65 -4.04 11.01
CA ILE A 61 -4.56 -3.96 12.46
C ILE A 61 -3.17 -4.30 13.03
N ILE A 62 -2.32 -5.01 12.27
CA ILE A 62 -0.95 -5.34 12.71
C ILE A 62 -0.01 -4.14 12.70
N MET A 63 -0.34 -3.06 11.98
CA MET A 63 0.46 -1.83 11.91
C MET A 63 0.11 -0.92 13.09
N THR A 64 0.67 -1.24 14.26
CA THR A 64 0.39 -0.56 15.54
C THR A 64 1.37 0.59 15.80
N THR A 65 1.14 1.40 16.83
CA THR A 65 2.12 2.42 17.26
C THR A 65 3.49 1.84 17.61
N ALA A 66 3.54 0.60 18.13
CA ALA A 66 4.79 -0.09 18.45
C ALA A 66 5.47 -0.72 17.22
N ALA A 67 4.71 -1.05 16.18
CA ALA A 67 5.19 -1.62 14.92
C ALA A 67 4.49 -0.92 13.74
N PRO A 68 4.81 0.35 13.45
CA PRO A 68 4.01 1.17 12.54
C PRO A 68 4.26 0.87 11.06
N LEU A 69 5.30 0.12 10.74
CA LEU A 69 5.73 -0.17 9.38
C LEU A 69 5.75 -1.68 9.16
N LEU A 70 5.13 -2.13 8.07
CA LEU A 70 5.41 -3.45 7.49
C LEU A 70 6.68 -3.34 6.64
N PRO A 71 7.77 -4.06 6.97
CA PRO A 71 8.97 -4.10 6.15
C PRO A 71 8.68 -4.70 4.77
N MET A 72 9.30 -4.15 3.73
CA MET A 72 9.13 -4.59 2.35
C MET A 72 10.49 -4.82 1.70
N ASP A 73 10.52 -5.71 0.72
CA ASP A 73 11.65 -5.84 -0.21
C ASP A 73 11.16 -5.97 -1.64
N LEU A 74 10.61 -4.87 -2.17
CA LEU A 74 9.97 -4.88 -3.49
C LEU A 74 10.76 -4.04 -4.50
N PRO A 75 11.59 -4.66 -5.35
CA PRO A 75 12.22 -3.97 -6.46
C PRO A 75 11.19 -3.67 -7.57
N LEU A 76 11.38 -2.52 -8.22
CA LEU A 76 10.59 -2.02 -9.33
C LEU A 76 11.49 -1.66 -10.50
N ASN A 77 11.21 -2.31 -11.62
CA ASN A 77 11.82 -2.05 -12.91
C ASN A 77 11.01 -1.01 -13.71
N VAL A 78 11.64 -0.41 -14.72
CA VAL A 78 11.01 0.53 -15.65
C VAL A 78 9.68 -0.01 -16.18
N GLY A 79 8.65 0.82 -16.14
CA GLY A 79 7.30 0.48 -16.61
C GLY A 79 6.46 -0.32 -15.62
N GLN A 80 7.02 -0.75 -14.48
CA GLN A 80 6.24 -1.40 -13.44
C GLN A 80 5.46 -0.39 -12.61
N VAL A 81 4.23 -0.77 -12.30
CA VAL A 81 3.30 -0.01 -11.46
C VAL A 81 2.96 -0.83 -10.23
N VAL A 82 3.03 -0.18 -9.07
CA VAL A 82 2.51 -0.67 -7.81
C VAL A 82 1.18 0.01 -7.53
N LYS A 83 0.19 -0.80 -7.19
CA LYS A 83 -1.10 -0.34 -6.70
C LYS A 83 -1.30 -0.84 -5.29
N ALA A 84 -1.99 -0.06 -4.47
CA ALA A 84 -2.32 -0.47 -3.11
C ALA A 84 -3.69 0.07 -2.70
N GLY A 85 -4.24 -0.57 -1.68
CA GLY A 85 -5.54 -0.21 -1.14
C GLY A 85 -5.98 -1.22 -0.07
N PHE A 86 -7.28 -1.34 0.11
CA PHE A 86 -7.85 -2.22 1.12
C PHE A 86 -8.90 -3.14 0.51
N TYR A 87 -8.90 -4.39 0.98
CA TYR A 87 -10.14 -5.15 1.06
C TYR A 87 -10.80 -4.82 2.40
N ASN A 88 -12.08 -4.42 2.34
CA ASN A 88 -12.87 -4.07 3.52
C ASN A 88 -13.89 -5.16 3.79
N ASP A 89 -13.76 -5.82 4.92
CA ASP A 89 -14.65 -6.86 5.45
C ASP A 89 -15.48 -6.33 6.65
N GLY A 90 -15.36 -5.03 6.92
CA GLY A 90 -16.16 -4.31 7.90
C GLY A 90 -17.21 -3.42 7.24
N ALA A 91 -17.89 -2.60 8.05
CA ALA A 91 -18.87 -1.65 7.56
C ALA A 91 -18.31 -0.66 6.52
N VAL A 92 -19.20 -0.04 5.73
CA VAL A 92 -18.83 1.02 4.79
C VAL A 92 -18.12 2.15 5.54
N SER A 93 -16.89 2.47 5.11
CA SER A 93 -16.11 3.58 5.63
C SER A 93 -16.06 4.69 4.60
N THR A 94 -16.72 5.82 4.91
CA THR A 94 -16.62 7.06 4.13
C THR A 94 -15.38 7.87 4.46
N ASP A 95 -14.73 7.56 5.59
CA ASP A 95 -13.49 8.21 5.98
C ASP A 95 -12.34 7.75 5.07
N PRO A 96 -11.66 8.68 4.39
CA PRO A 96 -10.52 8.34 3.56
C PRO A 96 -9.39 7.72 4.40
N LYS A 97 -8.87 6.57 3.98
CA LYS A 97 -7.74 5.91 4.65
C LYS A 97 -6.45 6.22 3.92
N GLN A 98 -5.35 6.26 4.65
CA GLN A 98 -4.05 6.63 4.08
C GLN A 98 -3.12 5.43 4.05
N ILE A 99 -2.38 5.28 2.95
CA ILE A 99 -1.31 4.29 2.81
C ILE A 99 -0.05 5.08 2.46
N THR A 100 1.01 4.87 3.25
CA THR A 100 2.32 5.53 3.04
C THR A 100 3.38 4.47 2.78
N ILE A 101 4.22 4.68 1.77
CA ILE A 101 5.40 3.85 1.51
C ILE A 101 6.69 4.63 1.75
N GLY A 102 7.71 3.92 2.22
CA GLY A 102 9.10 4.33 2.09
C GLY A 102 9.73 3.63 0.89
N TYR A 103 10.41 4.38 0.03
CA TYR A 103 11.08 3.84 -1.17
C TYR A 103 12.38 4.58 -1.47
N ARG A 104 13.32 3.91 -2.13
CA ARG A 104 14.62 4.50 -2.52
C ARG A 104 14.97 4.13 -3.95
N ASP A 105 15.96 4.81 -4.51
CA ASP A 105 16.62 4.34 -5.73
C ASP A 105 17.34 3.02 -5.39
N ASP A 106 17.29 2.08 -6.33
CA ASP A 106 17.99 0.79 -6.26
C ASP A 106 19.27 0.79 -7.10
#